data_AF-A0A947CGR3-F1
#
_entry.id   AF-A0A947CGR3-F1
#
_cell.length_a   1.000
_cell.length_b   1.000
_cell.length_c   1.000
_cell.angle_alpha   90.00
_cell.angle_beta   90.00
_cell.angle_gamma   90.00
#
_symmetry.space_group_name_H-M   'P 1'
#
loop_
_entity.id
_entity.type
_entity.pdbx_description
1 polymer ?
#
loop_
_entity_poly.entity_id
_entity_poly.type
_entity_poly.pdbx_seq_one_letter_code
_entity_poly.pdbx_strand_id
1 'polypeptide(L)'
;LYLEPANFRPFNASGEGTFPAITAAATLTLWAFLGFESATVPAEEVVDPERTIPRATILGTVFAAVVYVLGTTAVMGVIPAAELTGSNAPFADAASRMWGGWTAPAVAAGAMISAFGALNGWILLQGRIPWAAARDGIFPAVLGRTGKHGTPAFALVFSSVLVTGLMMLNSSETLVDQFTFVILLATLTALLPYAICALAEIMIYARDRERFEGRRLTLAIVTALLGFAYAMWAIAGAGQETVYWGLILLFSGLPMYVWVVWRRGSRSSSEPDEVSA
;
A
#
# COMPACT_ATOMS: atom_id res chain seq x y z
N LEU A 1 5.90 34.17 13.28
CA LEU A 1 5.59 33.13 12.27
C LEU A 1 6.79 32.19 12.25
N TYR A 2 6.65 30.90 12.52
CA TYR A 2 7.79 29.96 12.59
C TYR A 2 8.31 29.51 11.22
N LEU A 3 7.62 29.91 10.15
CA LEU A 3 7.98 29.56 8.78
C LEU A 3 8.99 30.55 8.24
N GLU A 4 10.17 30.06 7.89
CA GLU A 4 11.21 30.85 7.24
C GLU A 4 11.21 30.56 5.74
N PRO A 5 10.88 31.55 4.89
CA PRO A 5 10.86 31.37 3.43
C PRO A 5 12.18 30.90 2.83
N ALA A 6 13.30 31.15 3.53
CA ALA A 6 14.62 30.70 3.13
C ALA A 6 14.74 29.17 3.12
N ASN A 7 14.00 28.46 3.99
CA ASN A 7 14.07 26.99 4.08
C ASN A 7 13.47 26.28 2.84
N PHE A 8 12.66 26.98 2.04
CA PHE A 8 12.13 26.46 0.77
C PHE A 8 13.08 26.65 -0.42
N ARG A 9 14.30 27.14 -0.18
CA ARG A 9 15.31 27.37 -1.23
C ARG A 9 16.58 26.57 -0.94
N PRO A 10 17.16 25.90 -1.95
CA PRO A 10 16.67 25.75 -3.32
C PRO A 10 15.43 24.84 -3.41
N PHE A 11 14.57 25.07 -4.43
CA PHE A 11 13.38 24.21 -4.67
C PHE A 11 13.77 22.75 -4.92
N ASN A 12 14.93 22.52 -5.54
CA ASN A 12 15.49 21.20 -5.73
C ASN A 12 16.89 21.15 -5.08
N ALA A 13 17.01 20.37 -4.01
CA ALA A 13 18.24 20.18 -3.28
C ALA A 13 18.97 18.86 -3.66
N SER A 14 18.44 18.06 -4.59
CA SER A 14 19.01 16.75 -4.92
C SER A 14 20.32 16.84 -5.73
N GLY A 15 20.59 17.98 -6.37
CA GLY A 15 21.68 18.12 -7.33
C GLY A 15 21.40 17.53 -8.72
N GLU A 16 20.24 16.89 -8.90
CA GLU A 16 19.78 16.34 -10.18
C GLU A 16 18.80 17.29 -10.89
N GLY A 17 18.35 16.89 -12.08
CA GLY A 17 17.23 17.58 -12.73
C GLY A 17 15.95 17.54 -11.89
N THR A 18 15.12 18.58 -12.00
CA THR A 18 13.88 18.71 -11.23
C THR A 18 12.91 17.54 -11.46
N PHE A 19 12.83 17.02 -12.70
CA PHE A 19 11.91 15.93 -13.03
C PHE A 19 12.29 14.59 -12.36
N PRO A 20 13.57 14.14 -12.41
CA PRO A 20 14.05 13.03 -11.58
C PRO A 20 13.78 13.21 -10.09
N ALA A 21 14.06 14.38 -9.53
CA ALA A 21 13.85 14.66 -8.11
C ALA A 21 12.36 14.52 -7.70
N ILE A 22 11.45 15.07 -8.52
CA ILE A 22 9.99 14.92 -8.31
C ILE A 22 9.59 13.45 -8.40
N THR A 23 10.16 12.71 -9.36
CA THR A 23 9.84 11.28 -9.57
C THR A 23 10.26 10.43 -8.36
N ALA A 24 11.47 10.65 -7.83
CA ALA A 24 11.95 9.97 -6.63
C ALA A 24 11.09 10.33 -5.41
N ALA A 25 10.82 11.62 -5.18
CA ALA A 25 9.98 12.09 -4.07
C ALA A 25 8.55 11.55 -4.15
N ALA A 26 7.94 11.54 -5.34
CA ALA A 26 6.60 11.00 -5.55
C ALA A 26 6.53 9.50 -5.25
N THR A 27 7.56 8.75 -5.63
CA THR A 27 7.60 7.31 -5.39
C THR A 27 7.76 6.99 -3.90
N LEU A 28 8.61 7.72 -3.18
CA LEU A 28 8.78 7.57 -1.74
C LEU A 28 7.53 7.99 -0.96
N THR A 29 6.87 9.06 -1.38
CA THR A 29 5.67 9.59 -0.69
C THR A 29 4.40 8.80 -0.99
N LEU A 30 4.35 8.05 -2.08
CA LEU A 30 3.20 7.19 -2.41
C LEU A 30 2.91 6.19 -1.29
N TRP A 31 3.95 5.66 -0.62
CA TRP A 31 3.77 4.79 0.54
C TRP A 31 2.86 5.39 1.62
N ALA A 32 2.99 6.69 1.89
CA ALA A 32 2.18 7.37 2.89
C ALA A 32 0.68 7.38 2.54
N PHE A 33 0.35 7.23 1.25
CA PHE A 33 -1.01 7.10 0.75
C PHE A 33 -1.47 5.66 0.58
N LEU A 34 -0.57 4.67 0.64
CA LEU A 34 -0.93 3.27 0.54
C LEU A 34 -1.86 2.89 1.70
N GLY A 35 -2.88 2.08 1.42
CA GLY A 35 -3.88 1.65 2.39
C GLY A 35 -5.29 2.19 2.14
N PHE A 36 -5.51 3.07 1.15
CA PHE A 36 -6.87 3.50 0.77
C PHE A 36 -7.73 2.33 0.25
N GLU A 37 -7.10 1.31 -0.31
CA GLU A 37 -7.69 0.05 -0.77
C GLU A 37 -8.15 -0.84 0.40
N SER A 38 -7.57 -0.64 1.59
CA SER A 38 -7.89 -1.42 2.80
C SER A 38 -9.35 -1.35 3.19
N ALA A 39 -10.03 -0.25 2.85
CA ALA A 39 -11.46 -0.07 3.10
C ALA A 39 -12.32 -1.12 2.37
N THR A 40 -11.81 -1.73 1.30
CA THR A 40 -12.52 -2.75 0.51
C THR A 40 -12.35 -4.17 1.05
N VAL A 41 -11.30 -4.42 1.84
CA VAL A 41 -10.96 -5.78 2.29
C VAL A 41 -12.01 -6.36 3.25
N PRO A 42 -12.53 -5.62 4.25
CA PRO A 42 -13.59 -6.10 5.13
C PRO A 42 -14.99 -5.69 4.62
N ALA A 43 -15.22 -5.58 3.31
CA ALA A 43 -16.48 -5.06 2.76
C ALA A 43 -17.73 -5.83 3.23
N GLU A 44 -17.62 -7.14 3.48
CA GLU A 44 -18.72 -7.97 4.03
C GLU A 44 -19.18 -7.55 5.43
N GLU A 45 -18.33 -6.81 6.17
CA GLU A 45 -18.57 -6.40 7.57
C GLU A 45 -18.93 -4.91 7.68
N VAL A 46 -18.98 -4.18 6.56
CA VAL A 46 -19.28 -2.75 6.51
C VAL A 46 -20.79 -2.53 6.31
N VAL A 47 -21.36 -1.58 7.05
CA VAL A 47 -22.76 -1.15 6.87
C VAL A 47 -22.88 -0.33 5.58
N ASP A 48 -23.79 -0.73 4.68
CA ASP A 48 -24.02 -0.10 3.37
C ASP A 48 -22.72 0.08 2.55
N PRO A 49 -22.04 -1.02 2.18
CA PRO A 49 -20.70 -0.96 1.59
C PRO A 49 -20.66 -0.19 0.26
N GLU A 50 -21.74 -0.22 -0.53
CA GLU A 50 -21.86 0.50 -1.81
C GLU A 50 -21.74 2.01 -1.66
N ARG A 51 -22.12 2.56 -0.50
CA ARG A 51 -22.02 4.00 -0.22
C ARG A 51 -20.88 4.34 0.73
N THR A 52 -20.67 3.53 1.75
CA THR A 52 -19.69 3.79 2.82
C THR A 52 -18.27 3.68 2.29
N ILE A 53 -17.94 2.62 1.54
CA ILE A 53 -16.56 2.37 1.09
C ILE A 53 -16.09 3.46 0.12
N PRO A 54 -16.81 3.80 -0.98
CA PRO A 54 -16.32 4.82 -1.90
C PRO A 54 -16.16 6.19 -1.23
N ARG A 55 -17.07 6.56 -0.33
CA ARG A 55 -16.99 7.84 0.41
C ARG A 55 -15.81 7.85 1.37
N ALA A 56 -15.60 6.77 2.13
CA ALA A 56 -14.49 6.66 3.06
C ALA A 56 -13.15 6.71 2.33
N THR A 57 -13.01 5.98 1.22
CA THR A 57 -11.79 5.98 0.40
C THR A 57 -11.50 7.38 -0.15
N ILE A 58 -12.46 8.05 -0.79
CA ILE A 58 -12.22 9.36 -1.41
C ILE A 58 -12.00 10.45 -0.36
N LEU A 59 -12.91 10.58 0.61
CA LEU A 59 -12.82 11.64 1.63
C LEU A 59 -11.61 11.44 2.54
N GLY A 60 -11.33 10.18 2.93
CA GLY A 60 -10.15 9.83 3.72
C GLY A 60 -8.85 10.18 3.00
N THR A 61 -8.75 9.81 1.72
CA THR A 61 -7.55 10.11 0.91
C THR A 61 -7.33 11.61 0.73
N VAL A 62 -8.39 12.36 0.39
CA VAL A 62 -8.30 13.82 0.23
C VAL A 62 -7.94 14.51 1.56
N PHE A 63 -8.54 14.06 2.66
CA PHE A 63 -8.22 14.59 3.98
C PHE A 63 -6.75 14.32 4.35
N ALA A 64 -6.28 13.07 4.15
CA ALA A 64 -4.88 12.71 4.36
C ALA A 64 -3.94 13.56 3.49
N ALA A 65 -4.26 13.77 2.21
CA ALA A 65 -3.47 14.60 1.32
C ALA A 65 -3.32 16.04 1.84
N VAL A 66 -4.41 16.66 2.29
CA VAL A 66 -4.38 18.00 2.87
C VAL A 66 -3.51 18.04 4.12
N VAL A 67 -3.69 17.08 5.04
CA VAL A 67 -2.90 17.01 6.27
C VAL A 67 -1.42 16.79 5.98
N TYR A 68 -1.08 15.91 5.03
CA TYR A 68 0.31 15.65 4.64
C TYR A 68 0.95 16.88 4.01
N VAL A 69 0.28 17.56 3.07
CA VAL A 69 0.82 18.78 2.44
C VAL A 69 1.01 19.89 3.47
N LEU A 70 0.02 20.14 4.33
CA LEU A 70 0.14 21.17 5.36
C LEU A 70 1.21 20.84 6.39
N GLY A 71 1.26 19.59 6.86
CA GLY A 71 2.22 19.13 7.86
C GLY A 71 3.66 19.17 7.34
N THR A 72 3.90 18.64 6.13
CA THR A 72 5.23 18.68 5.51
C THR A 72 5.68 20.10 5.20
N THR A 73 4.78 20.96 4.69
CA THR A 73 5.07 22.39 4.48
C THR A 73 5.43 23.08 5.79
N ALA A 74 4.75 22.77 6.89
CA ALA A 74 5.06 23.33 8.20
C ALA A 74 6.45 22.91 8.68
N VAL A 75 6.75 21.61 8.61
CA VAL A 75 8.07 21.06 9.01
C VAL A 75 9.19 21.65 8.16
N MET A 76 9.05 21.65 6.83
CA MET A 76 10.04 22.21 5.90
C MET A 76 10.21 23.73 6.06
N GLY A 77 9.17 24.44 6.50
CA GLY A 77 9.29 25.87 6.78
C GLY A 77 10.02 26.17 8.08
N VAL A 78 10.01 25.26 9.05
CA VAL A 78 10.63 25.43 10.38
C VAL A 78 12.07 24.93 10.42
N ILE A 79 12.38 23.85 9.68
CA ILE A 79 13.68 23.19 9.73
C ILE A 79 14.35 23.22 8.34
N PRO A 80 15.61 23.65 8.23
CA PRO A 80 16.36 23.60 6.98
C PRO A 80 16.50 22.17 6.44
N ALA A 81 16.48 22.01 5.10
CA ALA A 81 16.55 20.72 4.44
C ALA A 81 17.77 19.87 4.85
N ALA A 82 18.94 20.50 5.03
CA ALA A 82 20.17 19.83 5.47
C ALA A 82 20.09 19.23 6.88
N GLU A 83 19.21 19.75 7.75
CA GLU A 83 18.98 19.14 9.05
C GLU A 83 17.91 18.05 8.98
N LEU A 84 16.88 18.24 8.14
CA LEU A 84 15.82 17.25 7.94
C LEU A 84 16.36 15.91 7.41
N THR A 85 17.43 15.93 6.61
CA THR A 85 18.06 14.69 6.11
C THR A 85 18.65 13.81 7.22
N GLY A 86 19.02 14.41 8.36
CA GLY A 86 19.55 13.67 9.53
C GLY A 86 18.52 13.40 10.62
N SER A 87 17.28 13.87 10.45
CA SER A 87 16.23 13.73 11.47
C SER A 87 15.49 12.41 11.34
N ASN A 88 15.43 11.65 12.43
CA ASN A 88 14.59 10.46 12.53
C ASN A 88 13.13 10.79 12.92
N ALA A 89 12.85 12.01 13.39
CA ALA A 89 11.54 12.41 13.90
C ALA A 89 11.22 13.87 13.54
N PRO A 90 11.12 14.21 12.24
CA PRO A 90 11.11 15.60 11.78
C PRO A 90 9.91 16.41 12.31
N PHE A 91 8.76 15.76 12.54
CA PHE A 91 7.60 16.40 13.16
C PHE A 91 7.80 16.72 14.65
N ALA A 92 8.48 15.84 15.39
CA ALA A 92 8.79 16.07 16.80
C ALA A 92 9.85 17.17 16.95
N ASP A 93 10.85 17.19 16.07
CA ASP A 93 11.88 18.22 16.02
C ASP A 93 11.29 19.59 15.68
N ALA A 94 10.38 19.65 14.70
CA ALA A 94 9.72 20.89 14.32
C ALA A 94 8.85 21.42 15.48
N ALA A 95 8.08 20.54 16.12
CA ALA A 95 7.30 20.92 17.30
C ALA A 95 8.19 21.46 18.43
N SER A 96 9.31 20.78 18.71
CA SER A 96 10.29 21.20 19.73
C SER A 96 10.82 22.61 19.49
N ARG A 97 11.14 22.92 18.23
CA ARG A 97 11.59 24.26 17.83
C ARG A 97 10.52 25.32 17.95
N MET A 98 9.26 24.98 17.68
CA MET A 98 8.16 25.93 17.74
C MET A 98 7.71 26.20 19.18
N TRP A 99 7.57 25.15 19.99
CA TRP A 99 6.83 25.19 21.25
C TRP A 99 7.62 24.71 22.47
N GLY A 100 8.90 24.39 22.28
CA GLY A 100 9.85 24.02 23.34
C GLY A 100 9.99 22.50 23.51
N GLY A 101 11.05 22.08 24.22
CA GLY A 101 11.48 20.67 24.26
C GLY A 101 10.46 19.64 24.77
N TRP A 102 9.44 20.06 25.52
CA TRP A 102 8.39 19.16 26.01
C TRP A 102 7.48 18.63 24.90
N THR A 103 7.39 19.31 23.75
CA THR A 103 6.50 18.86 22.66
C THR A 103 7.08 17.71 21.86
N ALA A 104 8.40 17.55 21.82
CA ALA A 104 9.03 16.42 21.13
C ALA A 104 8.53 15.06 21.66
N PRO A 105 8.59 14.75 22.97
CA PRO A 105 8.06 13.50 23.50
C PRO A 105 6.54 13.40 23.38
N ALA A 106 5.80 14.51 23.44
CA ALA A 106 4.35 14.50 23.26
C ALA A 106 3.93 14.11 21.83
N VAL A 107 4.59 14.68 20.82
CA VAL A 107 4.39 14.32 19.41
C VAL A 107 4.83 12.89 19.14
N ALA A 108 5.97 12.47 19.70
CA ALA A 108 6.44 11.09 19.59
C ALA A 108 5.44 10.09 20.19
N ALA A 109 4.86 10.39 21.36
CA ALA A 109 3.82 9.56 21.98
C ALA A 109 2.57 9.46 21.10
N GLY A 110 2.13 10.58 20.52
CA GLY A 110 1.02 10.59 19.55
C GLY A 110 1.31 9.74 18.31
N ALA A 111 2.52 9.85 17.76
CA ALA A 111 2.97 9.04 16.62
C ALA A 111 3.01 7.54 16.97
N MET A 112 3.44 7.18 18.18
CA MET A 112 3.40 5.79 18.65
C MET A 112 1.97 5.25 18.71
N ILE A 113 1.03 6.00 19.30
CA ILE A 113 -0.38 5.61 19.37
C ILE A 113 -0.96 5.42 17.95
N SER A 114 -0.64 6.35 17.05
CA SER A 114 -1.05 6.25 15.64
C SER A 114 -0.46 5.02 14.95
N ALA A 115 0.81 4.71 15.20
CA ALA A 115 1.46 3.52 14.63
C ALA A 115 0.83 2.22 15.13
N PHE A 116 0.48 2.13 16.42
CA PHE A 116 -0.27 0.98 16.95
C PHE A 116 -1.66 0.83 16.32
N GLY A 117 -2.36 1.96 16.10
CA GLY A 117 -3.65 1.96 15.39
C GLY A 117 -3.52 1.46 13.95
N ALA A 118 -2.52 1.96 13.21
CA ALA A 118 -2.24 1.50 11.85
C ALA A 118 -1.86 0.01 11.80
N LEU A 119 -1.02 -0.44 12.74
CA LEU A 119 -0.61 -1.84 12.86
C LEU A 119 -1.80 -2.77 13.10
N ASN A 120 -2.78 -2.36 13.90
CA ASN A 120 -4.01 -3.13 14.08
C ASN A 120 -4.77 -3.33 12.76
N GLY A 121 -4.91 -2.27 11.96
CA GLY A 121 -5.53 -2.35 10.63
C GLY A 121 -4.76 -3.26 9.67
N TRP A 122 -3.43 -3.15 9.62
CA TRP A 122 -2.61 -4.01 8.77
C TRP A 122 -2.67 -5.49 9.18
N ILE A 123 -2.75 -5.79 10.48
CA ILE A 123 -2.96 -7.16 10.96
C ILE A 123 -4.29 -7.73 10.47
N LEU A 124 -5.37 -6.94 10.48
CA LEU A 124 -6.66 -7.38 9.94
C LEU A 124 -6.52 -7.79 8.47
N LEU A 125 -5.88 -6.94 7.65
CA LEU A 125 -5.66 -7.19 6.23
C LEU A 125 -4.81 -8.45 5.99
N GLN A 126 -3.73 -8.57 6.75
CA GLN A 126 -2.78 -9.68 6.67
C GLN A 126 -3.46 -11.06 6.83
N GLY A 127 -4.53 -11.14 7.62
CA GLY A 127 -5.32 -12.36 7.78
C GLY A 127 -6.41 -12.52 6.73
N ARG A 128 -7.09 -11.44 6.36
CA ARG A 128 -8.27 -11.47 5.46
C ARG A 128 -7.90 -11.74 4.01
N ILE A 129 -6.79 -11.20 3.50
CA ILE A 129 -6.39 -11.37 2.10
C ILE A 129 -6.10 -12.84 1.76
N PRO A 130 -5.22 -13.57 2.49
CA PRO A 130 -4.97 -14.99 2.19
C PRO A 130 -6.19 -15.87 2.47
N TRP A 131 -7.03 -15.47 3.44
CA TRP A 131 -8.28 -16.17 3.74
C TRP A 131 -9.29 -16.09 2.58
N ALA A 132 -9.51 -14.89 2.03
CA ALA A 132 -10.38 -14.68 0.87
C ALA A 132 -9.84 -15.45 -0.35
N ALA A 133 -8.54 -15.34 -0.61
CA ALA A 133 -7.85 -16.08 -1.66
C ALA A 133 -8.01 -17.62 -1.51
N ALA A 134 -8.01 -18.13 -0.28
CA ALA A 134 -8.22 -19.56 -0.03
C ALA A 134 -9.68 -19.99 -0.24
N ARG A 135 -10.67 -19.11 0.01
CA ARG A 135 -12.09 -19.35 -0.31
C ARG A 135 -12.35 -19.36 -1.80
N ASP A 136 -11.70 -18.47 -2.54
CA ASP A 136 -11.74 -18.44 -4.02
C ASP A 136 -10.92 -19.59 -4.63
N GLY A 137 -10.12 -20.26 -3.79
CA GLY A 137 -9.45 -21.48 -4.19
C GLY A 137 -8.11 -21.30 -4.90
N ILE A 138 -7.57 -20.10 -4.86
CA ILE A 138 -6.26 -19.74 -5.40
C ILE A 138 -5.14 -19.97 -4.38
N PHE A 139 -5.49 -20.18 -3.11
CA PHE A 139 -4.57 -20.49 -2.00
C PHE A 139 -4.91 -21.84 -1.32
N PRO A 140 -3.98 -22.43 -0.53
CA PRO A 140 -4.23 -23.64 0.23
C PRO A 140 -5.47 -23.52 1.13
N ALA A 141 -6.38 -24.50 1.06
CA ALA A 141 -7.65 -24.49 1.79
C ALA A 141 -7.51 -24.35 3.32
N VAL A 142 -6.34 -24.67 3.89
CA VAL A 142 -6.06 -24.50 5.33
C VAL A 142 -6.09 -23.02 5.73
N LEU A 143 -5.68 -22.11 4.84
CA LEU A 143 -5.70 -20.65 5.07
C LEU A 143 -7.12 -20.07 5.06
N GLY A 144 -8.09 -20.79 4.47
CA GLY A 144 -9.50 -20.41 4.47
C GLY A 144 -10.24 -20.75 5.77
N ARG A 145 -9.59 -21.45 6.71
CA ARG A 145 -10.21 -21.85 7.99
C ARG A 145 -10.30 -20.67 8.95
N THR A 146 -11.46 -20.51 9.57
CA THR A 146 -11.71 -19.52 10.62
C THR A 146 -11.93 -20.21 11.97
N GLY A 147 -11.56 -19.51 13.05
CA GLY A 147 -11.88 -19.92 14.41
C GLY A 147 -13.34 -19.62 14.78
N LYS A 148 -13.71 -19.91 16.05
CA LYS A 148 -15.06 -19.67 16.59
C LYS A 148 -15.55 -18.22 16.46
N HIS A 149 -14.63 -17.26 16.43
CA HIS A 149 -14.92 -15.83 16.33
C HIS A 149 -14.79 -15.29 14.89
N GLY A 150 -14.73 -16.15 13.87
CA GLY A 150 -14.56 -15.74 12.48
C GLY A 150 -13.13 -15.32 12.10
N THR A 151 -12.18 -15.34 13.04
CA THR A 151 -10.79 -14.93 12.81
C THR A 151 -9.99 -15.99 12.04
N PRO A 152 -9.33 -15.66 10.91
CA PRO A 152 -8.46 -16.58 10.16
C PRO A 152 -7.06 -16.67 10.79
N ALA A 153 -6.97 -17.27 11.99
CA ALA A 153 -5.73 -17.32 12.78
C ALA A 153 -4.56 -18.00 12.05
N PHE A 154 -4.82 -19.05 11.27
CA PHE A 154 -3.76 -19.73 10.53
C PHE A 154 -3.19 -18.86 9.40
N ALA A 155 -4.03 -18.09 8.71
CA ALA A 155 -3.59 -17.12 7.71
C ALA A 155 -2.73 -16.01 8.33
N LEU A 156 -3.12 -15.52 9.51
CA LEU A 156 -2.33 -14.53 10.25
C LEU A 156 -0.93 -15.04 10.58
N VAL A 157 -0.83 -16.23 11.22
CA VAL A 157 0.45 -16.82 11.61
C VAL A 157 1.31 -17.10 10.37
N PHE A 158 0.74 -17.65 9.31
CA PHE A 158 1.45 -17.92 8.06
C PHE A 158 2.06 -16.65 7.48
N SER A 159 1.26 -15.59 7.31
CA SER A 159 1.76 -14.30 6.81
C SER A 159 2.79 -13.68 7.75
N SER A 160 2.64 -13.80 9.07
CA SER A 160 3.61 -13.25 10.05
C SER A 160 4.95 -13.95 9.97
N VAL A 161 4.96 -15.27 9.76
CA VAL A 161 6.19 -16.05 9.57
C VAL A 161 6.90 -15.61 8.29
N LEU A 162 6.16 -15.40 7.19
CA LEU A 162 6.74 -14.91 5.94
C LEU A 162 7.36 -13.52 6.08
N VAL A 163 6.65 -12.58 6.70
CA VAL A 163 7.17 -11.21 6.94
C VAL A 163 8.40 -11.26 7.85
N THR A 164 8.36 -12.05 8.93
CA THR A 164 9.51 -12.21 9.84
C THR A 164 10.72 -12.80 9.10
N GLY A 165 10.50 -13.81 8.26
CA GLY A 165 11.56 -14.39 7.42
C GLY A 165 12.12 -13.37 6.43
N LEU A 166 11.28 -12.60 5.76
CA LEU A 166 11.70 -11.53 4.84
C LEU A 166 12.55 -10.46 5.56
N MET A 167 12.15 -10.07 6.77
CA MET A 167 12.91 -9.14 7.60
C MET A 167 14.27 -9.70 8.00
N MET A 168 14.35 -11.00 8.33
CA MET A 168 15.62 -11.66 8.67
C MET A 168 16.59 -11.76 7.48
N LEU A 169 16.07 -11.83 6.25
CA LEU A 169 16.89 -11.86 5.03
C LEU A 169 17.46 -10.48 4.66
N ASN A 170 16.91 -9.40 5.21
CA ASN A 170 17.38 -8.04 4.95
C ASN A 170 18.44 -7.62 6.00
N SER A 171 19.71 -7.87 5.69
CA SER A 171 20.86 -7.41 6.46
C SER A 171 21.31 -6.02 5.98
N SER A 172 20.56 -4.98 6.33
CA SER A 172 20.98 -3.58 6.05
C SER A 172 21.84 -3.02 7.18
N GLU A 173 22.74 -2.08 6.86
CA GLU A 173 23.64 -1.46 7.85
C GLU A 173 22.93 -0.47 8.79
N THR A 174 21.80 0.12 8.36
CA THR A 174 21.00 1.05 9.16
C THR A 174 19.49 0.74 9.15
N LEU A 175 18.79 1.17 10.20
CA LEU A 175 17.33 1.03 10.33
C LEU A 175 16.55 1.82 9.26
N VAL A 176 17.07 2.99 8.85
CA VAL A 176 16.43 3.85 7.85
C VAL A 176 16.51 3.22 6.46
N ASP A 177 17.66 2.62 6.12
CA ASP A 177 17.82 1.94 4.83
C ASP A 177 16.94 0.69 4.77
N GLN A 178 16.88 -0.08 5.86
CA GLN A 178 15.98 -1.23 5.97
C GLN A 178 14.51 -0.82 5.79
N PHE A 179 14.07 0.24 6.47
CA PHE A 179 12.72 0.76 6.36
C PHE A 179 12.41 1.25 4.94
N THR A 180 13.34 2.00 4.33
CA THR A 180 13.21 2.52 2.97
C THR A 180 13.10 1.38 1.96
N PHE A 181 13.94 0.35 2.07
CA PHE A 181 13.87 -0.83 1.23
C PHE A 181 12.51 -1.54 1.32
N VAL A 182 12.03 -1.79 2.54
CA VAL A 182 10.74 -2.48 2.77
C VAL A 182 9.58 -1.67 2.20
N ILE A 183 9.59 -0.36 2.39
CA ILE A 183 8.55 0.54 1.85
C ILE A 183 8.55 0.55 0.33
N LEU A 184 9.72 0.68 -0.29
CA LEU A 184 9.84 0.68 -1.74
C LEU A 184 9.37 -0.64 -2.34
N LEU A 185 9.74 -1.76 -1.72
CA LEU A 185 9.29 -3.09 -2.10
C LEU A 185 7.77 -3.24 -1.96
N ALA A 186 7.21 -2.83 -0.82
CA ALA A 186 5.77 -2.88 -0.58
C ALA A 186 5.00 -2.01 -1.59
N THR A 187 5.47 -0.78 -1.83
CA THR A 187 4.89 0.16 -2.80
C THR A 187 4.87 -0.45 -4.20
N LEU A 188 5.97 -1.06 -4.63
CA LEU A 188 6.04 -1.70 -5.94
C LEU A 188 5.08 -2.90 -6.06
N THR A 189 5.00 -3.72 -5.02
CA THR A 189 4.10 -4.89 -5.00
C THR A 189 2.62 -4.50 -5.00
N ALA A 190 2.28 -3.28 -4.57
CA ALA A 190 0.92 -2.73 -4.64
C ALA A 190 0.64 -2.01 -5.97
N LEU A 191 1.63 -1.32 -6.54
CA LEU A 191 1.50 -0.60 -7.82
C LEU A 191 1.16 -1.52 -8.99
N LEU A 192 1.70 -2.75 -9.01
CA LEU A 192 1.40 -3.72 -10.06
C LEU A 192 -0.09 -4.13 -10.07
N PRO A 193 -0.69 -4.58 -8.94
CA PRO A 193 -2.13 -4.74 -8.82
C PRO A 193 -2.92 -3.50 -9.24
N TYR A 194 -2.50 -2.29 -8.86
CA TYR A 194 -3.20 -1.06 -9.27
C TYR A 194 -3.19 -0.85 -10.79
N ALA A 195 -2.06 -1.08 -11.43
CA ALA A 195 -1.97 -1.03 -12.89
C ALA A 195 -2.90 -2.06 -13.54
N ILE A 196 -2.93 -3.30 -13.01
CA ILE A 196 -3.82 -4.35 -13.50
C ILE A 196 -5.29 -3.99 -13.26
N CYS A 197 -5.65 -3.46 -12.09
CA CYS A 197 -7.00 -2.99 -11.77
C CYS A 197 -7.46 -1.88 -12.72
N ALA A 198 -6.60 -0.92 -13.04
CA ALA A 198 -6.90 0.14 -14.01
C ALA A 198 -7.15 -0.43 -15.42
N LEU A 199 -6.35 -1.42 -15.86
CA LEU A 199 -6.61 -2.09 -17.13
C LEU A 199 -7.88 -2.96 -17.10
N ALA A 200 -8.11 -3.65 -15.99
CA ALA A 200 -9.30 -4.48 -15.79
C ALA A 200 -10.57 -3.63 -15.81
N GLU A 201 -10.53 -2.43 -15.22
CA GLU A 201 -11.61 -1.45 -15.29
C GLU A 201 -11.93 -1.10 -16.76
N ILE A 202 -10.92 -0.79 -17.59
CA ILE A 202 -11.10 -0.54 -19.03
C ILE A 202 -11.73 -1.75 -19.73
N MET A 203 -11.26 -2.97 -19.42
CA MET A 203 -11.80 -4.20 -20.00
C MET A 203 -13.26 -4.45 -19.61
N ILE A 204 -13.64 -4.21 -18.36
CA ILE A 204 -15.03 -4.35 -17.88
C ILE A 204 -15.93 -3.40 -18.65
N TYR A 205 -15.55 -2.13 -18.80
CA TYR A 205 -16.33 -1.16 -19.57
C TYR A 205 -16.39 -1.47 -21.07
N ALA A 206 -15.31 -2.04 -21.63
CA ALA A 206 -15.31 -2.47 -23.02
C ALA A 206 -16.28 -3.64 -23.28
N ARG A 207 -16.53 -4.47 -22.26
CA ARG A 207 -17.42 -5.64 -22.33
C ARG A 207 -18.88 -5.29 -22.01
N ASP A 208 -19.12 -4.44 -21.01
CA ASP A 208 -20.45 -4.04 -20.53
C ASP A 208 -20.87 -2.66 -21.09
N ARG A 209 -20.73 -2.46 -22.41
CA ARG A 209 -21.01 -1.17 -23.07
C ARG A 209 -22.43 -0.66 -22.86
N GLU A 210 -23.40 -1.57 -22.73
CA GLU A 210 -24.82 -1.24 -22.53
C GLU A 210 -25.12 -0.59 -21.17
N ARG A 211 -24.24 -0.80 -20.18
CA ARG A 211 -24.44 -0.30 -18.81
C ARG A 211 -23.77 1.06 -18.57
N PHE A 212 -22.84 1.44 -19.47
CA PHE A 212 -22.00 2.63 -19.33
C PHE A 212 -21.94 3.40 -20.64
N GLU A 213 -22.92 4.27 -20.87
CA GLU A 213 -22.99 5.13 -22.05
C GLU A 213 -22.59 6.59 -21.77
N GLY A 214 -22.05 7.26 -22.79
CA GLY A 214 -21.78 8.70 -22.79
C GLY A 214 -20.68 9.15 -21.81
N ARG A 215 -20.97 10.22 -21.05
CA ARG A 215 -19.98 10.91 -20.19
C ARG A 215 -19.36 10.01 -19.11
N ARG A 216 -20.11 9.04 -18.59
CA ARG A 216 -19.63 8.13 -17.55
C ARG A 216 -18.52 7.20 -18.07
N LEU A 217 -18.67 6.71 -19.30
CA LEU A 217 -17.64 5.92 -19.97
C LEU A 217 -16.37 6.73 -20.21
N THR A 218 -16.50 7.97 -20.70
CA THR A 218 -15.34 8.84 -20.91
C THR A 218 -14.60 9.11 -19.59
N LEU A 219 -15.32 9.42 -18.52
CA LEU A 219 -14.72 9.67 -17.21
C LEU A 219 -13.99 8.43 -16.69
N ALA A 220 -14.62 7.25 -16.76
CA ALA A 220 -14.04 5.98 -16.37
C ALA A 220 -12.74 5.64 -17.13
N ILE A 221 -12.75 5.79 -18.46
CA ILE A 221 -11.56 5.53 -19.28
C ILE A 221 -10.44 6.52 -18.92
N VAL A 222 -10.77 7.80 -18.74
CA VAL A 222 -9.79 8.82 -18.36
C VAL A 222 -9.20 8.52 -16.98
N THR A 223 -10.02 8.17 -15.98
CA THR A 223 -9.52 7.84 -14.64
C THR A 223 -8.65 6.59 -14.64
N ALA A 224 -9.04 5.55 -15.39
CA ALA A 224 -8.25 4.34 -15.53
C ALA A 224 -6.91 4.59 -16.24
N LEU A 225 -6.90 5.35 -17.34
CA LEU A 225 -5.66 5.71 -18.04
C LEU A 225 -4.73 6.56 -17.17
N LEU A 226 -5.28 7.51 -16.40
CA LEU A 226 -4.49 8.31 -15.46
C LEU A 226 -3.91 7.45 -14.34
N GLY A 227 -4.70 6.54 -13.76
CA GLY A 227 -4.24 5.61 -12.73
C GLY A 227 -3.14 4.68 -13.24
N PHE A 228 -3.33 4.11 -14.44
CA PHE A 228 -2.33 3.26 -15.09
C PHE A 228 -1.04 4.04 -15.39
N ALA A 229 -1.15 5.22 -15.99
CA ALA A 229 0.02 6.06 -16.30
C ALA A 229 0.80 6.46 -15.04
N TYR A 230 0.09 6.83 -13.96
CA TYR A 230 0.70 7.12 -12.67
C TYR A 230 1.41 5.90 -12.09
N ALA A 231 0.75 4.73 -12.10
CA ALA A 231 1.36 3.50 -11.59
C ALA A 231 2.64 3.15 -12.36
N MET A 232 2.63 3.26 -13.69
CA MET A 232 3.82 3.03 -14.52
C MET A 232 4.92 4.05 -14.25
N TRP A 233 4.57 5.32 -14.06
CA TRP A 233 5.54 6.37 -13.71
C TRP A 233 6.19 6.12 -12.35
N ALA A 234 5.40 5.75 -11.34
CA ALA A 234 5.90 5.43 -10.00
C ALA A 234 6.76 4.15 -10.00
N ILE A 235 6.39 3.12 -10.76
CA ILE A 235 7.23 1.91 -10.93
C ILE A 235 8.57 2.27 -11.57
N ALA A 236 8.57 3.12 -12.60
CA ALA A 236 9.80 3.59 -13.22
C ALA A 236 10.66 4.44 -12.26
N GLY A 237 10.01 5.20 -11.37
CA GLY A 237 10.65 6.02 -10.35
C GLY A 237 11.23 5.26 -9.16
N ALA A 238 10.78 4.04 -8.88
CA ALA A 238 11.22 3.25 -7.73
C ALA A 238 12.67 2.76 -7.81
N GLY A 239 13.28 2.81 -8.99
CA GLY A 239 14.63 2.33 -9.23
C GLY A 239 14.67 0.85 -9.63
N GLN A 240 15.70 0.50 -10.40
CA GLN A 240 15.81 -0.83 -11.02
C GLN A 240 15.93 -1.97 -10.01
N GLU A 241 16.63 -1.74 -8.90
CA GLU A 241 16.82 -2.74 -7.86
C GLU A 241 15.49 -3.10 -7.16
N THR A 242 14.70 -2.09 -6.78
CA THR A 242 13.38 -2.30 -6.18
C THR A 242 12.45 -3.03 -7.14
N VAL A 243 12.44 -2.65 -8.42
CA VAL A 243 11.65 -3.33 -9.45
C VAL A 243 12.04 -4.79 -9.57
N TYR A 244 13.34 -5.08 -9.62
CA TYR A 244 13.86 -6.45 -9.68
C TYR A 244 13.41 -7.29 -8.49
N TRP A 245 13.58 -6.80 -7.27
CA TRP A 245 13.17 -7.52 -6.06
C TRP A 245 11.67 -7.70 -5.94
N GLY A 246 10.87 -6.68 -6.30
CA GLY A 246 9.42 -6.82 -6.26
C GLY A 246 8.87 -7.76 -7.34
N LEU A 247 9.50 -7.83 -8.51
CA LEU A 247 9.17 -8.85 -9.51
C LEU A 247 9.51 -10.27 -9.01
N ILE A 248 10.68 -10.45 -8.38
CA ILE A 248 11.02 -11.74 -7.75
C ILE A 248 9.98 -12.11 -6.70
N LEU A 249 9.61 -11.17 -5.83
CA LEU A 249 8.63 -11.42 -4.79
C LEU A 249 7.26 -11.76 -5.38
N LEU A 250 6.84 -11.08 -6.44
CA LEU A 250 5.60 -11.40 -7.17
C LEU A 250 5.65 -12.81 -7.75
N PHE A 251 6.73 -13.16 -8.47
CA PHE A 251 6.89 -14.47 -9.08
C PHE A 251 7.10 -15.58 -8.05
N SER A 252 7.57 -15.27 -6.84
CA SER A 252 7.66 -16.24 -5.74
C SER A 252 6.30 -16.80 -5.30
N GLY A 253 5.21 -16.12 -5.67
CA GLY A 253 3.84 -16.63 -5.49
C GLY A 253 3.42 -17.69 -6.53
N LEU A 254 4.08 -17.76 -7.69
CA LEU A 254 3.72 -18.71 -8.77
C LEU A 254 3.85 -20.17 -8.36
N PRO A 255 4.93 -20.64 -7.69
CA PRO A 255 5.03 -22.04 -7.26
C PRO A 255 3.84 -22.46 -6.41
N MET A 256 3.38 -21.57 -5.52
CA MET A 256 2.24 -21.84 -4.65
C MET A 256 0.93 -21.89 -5.45
N TYR A 257 0.72 -20.94 -6.37
CA TYR A 257 -0.44 -20.98 -7.29
C TYR A 257 -0.48 -22.26 -8.14
N VAL A 258 0.64 -22.62 -8.78
CA VAL A 258 0.75 -23.84 -9.61
C VAL A 258 0.50 -25.09 -8.77
N TRP A 259 1.03 -25.15 -7.55
CA TRP A 259 0.81 -26.27 -6.64
C TRP A 259 -0.67 -26.44 -6.25
N VAL A 260 -1.38 -25.34 -6.00
CA VAL A 260 -2.83 -25.37 -5.70
C VAL A 260 -3.63 -25.85 -6.92
N VAL A 261 -3.35 -25.29 -8.10
CA VAL A 261 -4.04 -25.68 -9.36
C VAL A 261 -3.78 -27.14 -9.70
N TRP A 262 -2.54 -27.61 -9.56
CA TRP A 262 -2.16 -29.00 -9.80
C TRP A 262 -2.89 -29.97 -8.85
N ARG A 263 -2.96 -29.64 -7.55
CA ARG A 263 -3.71 -30.45 -6.55
C ARG A 263 -5.21 -30.49 -6.79
N ARG A 264 -5.78 -29.50 -7.46
CA ARG A 264 -7.19 -29.49 -7.86
C ARG A 264 -7.42 -30.39 -9.07
N GLY A 265 -6.58 -30.25 -10.09
CA GLY A 265 -6.65 -31.09 -11.29
C GLY A 265 -6.47 -32.58 -10.99
N SER A 266 -5.64 -32.94 -10.01
CA SER A 266 -5.47 -34.34 -9.59
C SER A 266 -6.63 -34.89 -8.75
N ARG A 267 -7.38 -34.02 -8.06
CA ARG A 267 -8.58 -34.40 -7.30
C ARG A 267 -9.79 -34.61 -8.20
N SER A 268 -10.01 -33.74 -9.18
CA SER A 268 -11.10 -33.91 -10.16
C SER A 268 -10.94 -35.12 -11.07
N SER A 269 -9.70 -35.62 -11.26
CA SER A 269 -9.44 -36.86 -12.00
C SER A 269 -9.58 -38.14 -11.16
N SER A 270 -9.87 -38.03 -9.86
CA SER A 270 -9.90 -39.15 -8.91
C SER A 270 -11.28 -39.47 -8.32
N GLU A 271 -12.31 -38.69 -8.66
CA GLU A 271 -13.71 -39.02 -8.38
C GLU A 271 -14.31 -39.67 -9.64
N PRO A 272 -14.58 -40.98 -9.65
CA PRO A 272 -15.45 -41.57 -10.67
C PRO A 272 -16.85 -41.00 -10.50
N ASP A 273 -17.52 -40.69 -11.62
CA ASP A 273 -18.93 -40.35 -11.67
C ASP A 273 -19.79 -41.45 -11.02
N GLU A 274 -20.04 -41.39 -9.72
CA GLU A 274 -21.06 -42.18 -9.04
C GLU A 274 -22.42 -41.46 -9.05
N VAL A 275 -23.06 -41.57 -10.22
CA VAL A 275 -24.44 -42.03 -10.47
C VAL A 275 -25.65 -41.21 -9.94
N SER A 276 -26.47 -40.81 -10.91
CA SER A 276 -27.94 -40.97 -10.94
C SER A 276 -28.34 -40.75 -12.42
N ALA A 277 -28.81 -41.71 -13.22
CA ALA A 277 -29.81 -42.78 -13.02
C ALA A 277 -31.14 -42.24 -12.47
#